data_AF-A0A3B8RXC4-F1
#
_entry.id   AF-A0A3B8RXC4-F1
#
_cell.length_a   1.000
_cell.length_b   1.000
_cell.length_c   1.000
_cell.angle_alpha   90.00
_cell.angle_beta   90.00
_cell.angle_gamma   90.00
#
_symmetry.space_group_name_H-M   'P 1'
#
loop_
_entity.id
_entity.type
_entity.pdbx_description
1 polymer ?
#
loop_
_entity_poly.entity_id
_entity_poly.type
_entity_poly.pdbx_seq_one_letter_code
_entity_poly.pdbx_strand_id
1 'polypeptide(L)'
;MSWLQLHIDTSAASASDIESALLQLGAVSVTLQDNADQPLLEPGVGETPLWDAIQLTALFDGDSDSEKIIDRLLKLLGGTAPNYRFEKLDDQDWERSWLNDFEPLRFGEKLWICPSWYEPPEPDAINIAL
;
A
#
# COMPACT_ATOMS: atom_id res chain seq x y z
N MET A 1 3.38 17.16 4.30
CA MET A 1 3.90 16.15 5.23
C MET A 1 4.57 15.06 4.40
N SER A 2 5.91 15.06 4.31
CA SER A 2 6.62 13.98 3.63
C SER A 2 6.56 12.71 4.47
N TRP A 3 6.60 11.55 3.85
CA TRP A 3 6.61 10.26 4.54
C TRP A 3 7.91 9.51 4.28
N LEU A 4 8.27 8.63 5.21
CA LEU A 4 9.39 7.71 5.07
C LEU A 4 8.85 6.28 5.01
N GLN A 5 9.16 5.56 3.95
CA GLN A 5 8.84 4.15 3.78
C GLN A 5 10.07 3.30 4.04
N LEU A 6 9.86 2.19 4.76
CA LEU A 6 10.84 1.13 4.96
C LEU A 6 10.29 -0.15 4.35
N HIS A 7 10.94 -0.63 3.30
CA HIS A 7 10.66 -1.92 2.68
C HIS A 7 11.59 -2.97 3.27
N ILE A 8 11.03 -4.13 3.61
CA ILE A 8 11.76 -5.28 4.14
C ILE A 8 11.29 -6.54 3.43
N ASP A 9 12.23 -7.29 2.85
CA ASP A 9 11.92 -8.61 2.33
C ASP A 9 11.95 -9.63 3.48
N THR A 10 10.87 -10.39 3.63
CA THR A 10 10.69 -11.37 4.70
C THR A 10 9.94 -12.61 4.22
N SER A 11 9.91 -13.64 5.05
CA SER A 11 9.04 -14.80 4.88
C SER A 11 7.76 -14.68 5.71
N ALA A 12 6.75 -15.50 5.40
CA ALA A 12 5.53 -15.63 6.20
C ALA A 12 5.80 -15.88 7.70
N ALA A 13 6.84 -16.68 8.01
CA ALA A 13 7.16 -17.05 9.38
C ALA A 13 7.65 -15.87 10.22
N SER A 14 8.32 -14.89 9.61
CA SER A 14 8.90 -13.74 10.31
C SER A 14 8.08 -12.45 10.13
N ALA A 15 7.11 -12.44 9.22
CA ALA A 15 6.34 -11.24 8.89
C ALA A 15 5.60 -10.63 10.10
N SER A 16 4.95 -11.46 10.92
CA SER A 16 4.19 -11.01 12.10
C SER A 16 5.08 -10.37 13.18
N ASP A 17 6.26 -10.97 13.43
CA ASP A 17 7.22 -10.45 14.41
C ASP A 17 7.80 -9.11 13.94
N ILE A 18 8.15 -9.01 12.65
CA ILE A 18 8.68 -7.79 12.04
C ILE A 18 7.61 -6.69 12.02
N GLU A 19 6.38 -7.00 11.65
CA GLU A 19 5.23 -6.08 11.70
C GLU A 19 5.05 -5.51 13.11
N SER A 20 4.97 -6.40 14.11
CA SER A 20 4.81 -6.01 15.51
C SER A 20 5.95 -5.12 16.00
N ALA A 21 7.19 -5.42 15.59
CA ALA A 21 8.35 -4.61 15.91
C ALA A 21 8.27 -3.22 15.26
N LEU A 22 7.89 -3.13 13.99
CA LEU A 22 7.79 -1.87 13.26
C LEU A 22 6.72 -0.95 13.83
N LEU A 23 5.56 -1.51 14.19
CA LEU A 23 4.49 -0.76 14.88
C LEU A 23 4.97 -0.23 16.23
N GLN A 24 5.72 -1.03 17.01
CA GLN A 24 6.33 -0.56 18.27
C GLN A 24 7.37 0.55 18.07
N LEU A 25 8.03 0.59 16.90
CA LEU A 25 9.00 1.62 16.55
C LEU A 25 8.36 2.92 16.04
N GLY A 26 7.03 2.97 15.94
CA GLY A 26 6.29 4.15 15.54
C GLY A 26 5.89 4.17 14.07
N ALA A 27 5.87 3.01 13.39
CA ALA A 27 5.24 2.92 12.09
C ALA A 27 3.74 3.23 12.22
N VAL A 28 3.21 4.13 11.38
CA VAL A 28 1.78 4.47 11.37
C VAL A 28 0.95 3.40 10.68
N SER A 29 1.56 2.66 9.76
CA SER A 29 0.96 1.53 9.07
C SER A 29 2.04 0.56 8.61
N VAL A 30 1.64 -0.71 8.47
CA VAL A 30 2.46 -1.77 7.88
C VAL A 30 1.61 -2.46 6.83
N THR A 31 2.18 -2.70 5.66
CA THR A 31 1.51 -3.36 4.52
C THR A 31 2.34 -4.57 4.11
N LEU A 32 1.69 -5.72 3.96
CA LEU A 32 2.30 -6.95 3.47
C LEU A 32 1.88 -7.14 2.01
N GLN A 33 2.86 -7.32 1.14
CA GLN A 33 2.66 -7.53 -0.30
C GLN A 33 3.40 -8.78 -0.77
N ASP A 34 2.88 -9.41 -1.81
CA ASP A 34 3.57 -10.49 -2.51
C ASP A 34 4.89 -9.99 -3.11
N ASN A 35 5.95 -10.79 -2.99
CA ASN A 35 7.28 -10.53 -3.56
C ASN A 35 7.75 -11.64 -4.52
N ALA A 36 6.88 -12.57 -4.90
CA ALA A 36 7.20 -13.70 -5.77
C ALA A 36 6.13 -14.03 -6.83
N ASP A 37 5.11 -13.19 -6.99
CA ASP A 37 3.98 -13.41 -7.93
C ASP A 37 3.27 -14.76 -7.65
N GLN A 38 3.08 -15.05 -6.37
CA GLN A 38 2.45 -16.27 -5.88
C GLN A 38 0.93 -16.05 -5.72
N PRO A 39 0.09 -16.80 -6.45
CA PRO A 39 -1.35 -16.68 -6.31
C PRO A 39 -1.79 -17.19 -4.93
N LEU A 40 -2.49 -16.33 -4.19
CA LEU A 40 -3.18 -16.72 -2.96
C LEU A 40 -4.64 -17.05 -3.30
N LEU A 41 -5.00 -18.32 -3.17
CA LEU A 41 -6.37 -18.79 -3.41
C LEU A 41 -7.28 -18.49 -2.22
N GLU A 42 -8.59 -18.65 -2.40
CA GLU A 42 -9.55 -18.52 -1.31
C GLU A 42 -9.17 -19.44 -0.14
N PRO A 43 -8.88 -18.87 1.04
CA PRO A 43 -8.53 -19.66 2.20
C PRO A 43 -9.76 -20.35 2.80
N GLY A 44 -9.54 -21.39 3.59
CA GLY A 44 -10.59 -21.99 4.39
C GLY A 44 -11.20 -20.99 5.38
N VAL A 45 -12.36 -21.33 5.93
CA VAL A 45 -13.02 -20.48 6.94
C VAL A 45 -12.10 -20.29 8.15
N GLY A 46 -11.69 -19.04 8.39
CA GLY A 46 -10.81 -18.66 9.51
C GLY A 46 -9.31 -18.74 9.22
N GLU A 47 -8.91 -19.12 8.00
CA GLU A 47 -7.51 -19.12 7.59
C GLU A 47 -7.11 -17.76 7.01
N THR A 48 -5.88 -17.33 7.30
CA THR A 48 -5.27 -16.10 6.78
C THR A 48 -3.86 -16.43 6.27
N PRO A 49 -3.76 -17.22 5.18
CA PRO A 49 -2.45 -17.59 4.64
C PRO A 49 -1.72 -16.35 4.14
N LEU A 50 -0.40 -16.36 4.31
CA LEU A 50 0.49 -15.34 3.76
C LEU A 50 1.32 -15.96 2.62
N TRP A 51 1.85 -15.11 1.75
CA TRP A 51 2.82 -15.51 0.72
C TRP A 51 4.12 -16.03 1.34
N ASP A 52 4.80 -16.94 0.65
CA ASP A 52 6.08 -17.47 1.13
C ASP A 52 7.17 -16.39 1.19
N ALA A 53 7.17 -15.50 0.18
CA ALA A 53 8.03 -14.33 0.10
C ALA A 53 7.16 -13.06 0.13
N ILE A 54 7.41 -12.22 1.13
CA ILE A 54 6.61 -11.02 1.42
C ILE A 54 7.53 -9.82 1.39
N GLN A 55 7.08 -8.74 0.74
CA GLN A 55 7.63 -7.42 0.93
C GLN A 55 6.76 -6.69 1.95
N LEU A 56 7.35 -6.39 3.09
CA LEU A 56 6.70 -5.64 4.16
C LEU A 56 7.10 -4.17 4.03
N THR A 57 6.11 -3.29 3.89
CA THR A 57 6.30 -1.84 3.78
C THR A 57 5.76 -1.17 5.03
N ALA A 58 6.64 -0.57 5.83
CA ALA A 58 6.26 0.24 6.98
C ALA A 58 6.34 1.74 6.65
N LEU A 59 5.30 2.47 7.01
CA LEU A 59 5.20 3.91 6.82
C LEU A 59 5.52 4.63 8.14
N PHE A 60 6.41 5.61 8.07
CA PHE A 60 6.82 6.47 9.18
C PHE A 60 6.66 7.94 8.79
N ASP A 61 6.59 8.81 9.79
CA ASP A 61 6.69 10.26 9.58
C ASP A 61 8.01 10.61 8.86
N GLY A 62 7.99 11.55 7.92
CA GLY A 62 9.16 11.88 7.10
C GLY A 62 10.34 12.47 7.87
N ASP A 63 10.13 12.98 9.08
CA ASP A 63 11.19 13.45 9.98
C ASP A 63 11.81 12.31 10.81
N SER A 64 11.36 11.08 10.63
CA SER A 64 11.89 9.91 11.33
C SER A 64 13.32 9.60 10.93
N ASP A 65 14.12 9.20 11.92
CA ASP A 65 15.53 8.86 11.76
C ASP A 65 15.70 7.39 11.31
N SER A 66 16.01 7.18 10.04
CA SER A 66 16.15 5.86 9.43
C SER A 66 17.21 4.98 10.09
N GLU A 67 18.32 5.57 10.56
CA GLU A 67 19.39 4.83 11.23
C GLU A 67 18.94 4.33 12.61
N LYS A 68 18.20 5.17 13.36
CA LYS A 68 17.64 4.76 14.65
C LYS A 68 16.56 3.70 14.50
N ILE A 69 15.73 3.79 13.46
CA ILE A 69 14.71 2.78 13.18
C ILE A 69 15.37 1.42 12.97
N ILE A 70 16.37 1.33 12.07
CA ILE A 70 17.01 0.04 11.78
C ILE A 70 17.82 -0.49 12.97
N ASP A 71 18.57 0.35 13.70
CA ASP A 71 19.32 -0.09 14.89
C ASP A 71 18.41 -0.70 15.96
N ARG A 72 17.25 -0.09 16.20
CA ARG A 72 16.27 -0.62 17.15
C ARG A 72 15.57 -1.86 16.63
N LEU A 73 15.24 -1.91 15.34
CA LEU A 73 14.64 -3.10 14.72
C LEU A 73 15.57 -4.30 14.85
N LEU A 74 16.86 -4.13 14.56
CA LEU A 74 17.86 -5.20 14.71
C LEU A 74 17.94 -5.71 16.15
N LYS A 75 17.86 -4.82 17.14
CA LYS A 75 17.84 -5.21 18.55
C LYS A 75 16.60 -6.04 18.92
N LEU A 76 15.44 -5.70 18.36
CA LEU A 76 14.20 -6.45 18.58
C LEU A 76 14.21 -7.82 17.89
N LEU A 77 14.82 -7.91 16.70
CA LEU A 77 14.89 -9.13 15.90
C LEU A 77 16.08 -10.04 16.24
N GLY A 78 16.91 -9.70 17.23
CA GLY A 78 18.04 -10.52 17.65
C GLY A 78 19.27 -10.44 16.74
N GLY A 79 19.42 -9.37 15.96
CA GLY A 79 20.67 -8.97 15.30
C GLY A 79 20.83 -9.36 13.84
N THR A 80 19.92 -10.14 13.26
CA THR A 80 19.95 -10.43 11.81
C THR A 80 19.24 -9.31 11.05
N ALA A 81 19.96 -8.64 10.15
CA ALA A 81 19.36 -7.65 9.27
C ALA A 81 18.64 -8.35 8.10
N PRO A 82 17.31 -8.23 7.98
CA PRO A 82 16.63 -8.63 6.76
C PRO A 82 17.08 -7.70 5.61
N ASN A 83 16.85 -8.09 4.35
CA ASN A 83 17.08 -7.18 3.24
C ASN A 83 16.11 -6.00 3.35
N TYR A 84 16.61 -4.77 3.34
CA TYR A 84 15.76 -3.58 3.53
C TYR A 84 16.18 -2.39 2.66
N ARG A 85 15.22 -1.51 2.39
CA ARG A 85 15.42 -0.23 1.68
C ARG A 85 14.54 0.85 2.28
N PHE A 86 15.09 2.05 2.43
CA PHE A 86 14.30 3.23 2.74
C PHE A 86 13.98 4.03 1.47
N GLU A 87 12.78 4.60 1.44
CA GLU A 87 12.29 5.45 0.38
C GLU A 87 11.57 6.66 0.99
N LYS A 88 11.81 7.86 0.46
CA LYS A 88 11.04 9.04 0.86
C LYS A 88 9.88 9.20 -0.11
N LEU A 89 8.68 9.26 0.45
CA LEU A 89 7.47 9.50 -0.31
C LEU A 89 7.09 10.97 -0.13
N ASP A 90 7.09 11.70 -1.24
CA ASP A 90 6.63 13.08 -1.25
C ASP A 90 5.12 13.14 -0.98
N ASP A 91 4.70 14.21 -0.31
CA ASP A 91 3.30 14.44 -0.02
C ASP A 91 2.54 14.66 -1.33
N GLN A 92 1.63 13.75 -1.66
CA GLN A 92 0.72 13.88 -2.78
C GLN A 92 -0.71 13.97 -2.25
N ASP A 93 -1.50 14.83 -2.88
CA ASP A 93 -2.93 14.98 -2.60
C ASP A 93 -3.67 13.79 -3.23
N TRP A 94 -3.51 12.60 -2.63
CA TRP A 94 -3.97 11.31 -3.17
C TRP A 94 -5.47 11.30 -3.49
N GLU A 95 -6.28 12.01 -2.69
CA GLU A 95 -7.72 12.19 -2.92
C GLU A 95 -8.03 12.89 -4.24
N ARG A 96 -7.13 13.78 -4.70
CA ARG A 96 -7.29 14.55 -5.94
C ARG A 96 -6.55 13.95 -7.12
N SER A 97 -5.51 13.17 -6.88
CA SER A 97 -4.76 12.51 -7.95
C SER A 97 -5.65 11.54 -8.74
N TRP A 98 -6.47 10.74 -8.06
CA TRP A 98 -7.45 9.84 -8.71
C TRP A 98 -8.51 10.61 -9.52
N LEU A 99 -8.96 11.79 -9.09
CA LEU A 99 -10.00 12.54 -9.82
C LEU A 99 -9.59 12.87 -11.27
N ASN A 100 -8.29 12.97 -11.55
CA ASN A 100 -7.77 13.21 -12.89
C ASN A 100 -7.82 11.95 -13.77
N ASP A 101 -7.72 10.76 -13.18
CA ASP A 101 -7.72 9.49 -13.92
C ASP A 101 -9.14 8.94 -14.15
N PHE A 102 -10.15 9.48 -13.45
CA PHE A 102 -11.54 9.05 -13.59
C PHE A 102 -12.26 9.84 -14.69
N GLU A 103 -12.06 9.41 -15.94
CA GLU A 103 -12.73 9.96 -17.11
C GLU A 103 -14.13 9.35 -17.33
N PRO A 104 -15.05 10.05 -18.02
CA PRO A 104 -16.34 9.47 -18.41
C PRO A 104 -16.21 8.15 -19.16
N LEU A 105 -16.91 7.12 -18.70
CA LEU A 105 -16.87 5.78 -19.29
C LEU A 105 -18.12 5.51 -20.11
N ARG A 106 -17.94 5.11 -21.37
CA ARG A 106 -19.03 4.70 -22.27
C ARG A 106 -19.30 3.20 -22.16
N PHE A 107 -20.54 2.85 -21.87
CA PHE A 107 -21.04 1.48 -21.85
C PHE A 107 -21.99 1.26 -23.04
N GLY A 108 -21.57 0.43 -23.99
CA GLY A 108 -22.32 0.19 -25.22
C GLY A 108 -22.45 1.47 -26.07
N GLU A 109 -23.59 1.64 -26.74
CA GLU A 109 -23.75 2.74 -27.70
C GLU A 109 -24.30 4.04 -27.10
N LYS A 110 -25.05 4.00 -25.99
CA LYS A 110 -25.83 5.18 -25.52
C LYS A 110 -25.76 5.43 -24.02
N LEU A 111 -25.01 4.65 -23.25
CA LEU A 111 -24.90 4.82 -21.81
C LEU A 111 -23.53 5.37 -21.45
N TRP A 112 -23.52 6.40 -20.61
CA TRP A 112 -22.31 6.96 -20.04
C TRP A 112 -22.42 7.01 -18.52
N ILE A 113 -21.31 6.66 -17.86
CA ILE A 113 -21.11 6.88 -16.43
C ILE A 113 -20.13 8.04 -16.31
N CYS A 114 -20.61 9.17 -15.79
CA CYS A 114 -19.89 10.42 -15.73
C CYS A 114 -19.61 10.80 -14.27
N PRO A 115 -18.37 11.15 -13.91
CA PRO A 115 -18.09 11.81 -12.64
C PRO A 115 -18.85 13.13 -12.53
N SER A 116 -19.32 13.51 -11.34
CA SER A 116 -20.04 14.78 -11.09
C SER A 116 -19.26 16.04 -11.47
N TRP A 117 -17.94 15.95 -11.62
CA TRP A 117 -17.06 17.04 -12.04
C TRP A 117 -16.76 17.06 -13.56
N TYR A 118 -17.40 16.18 -14.35
CA TYR A 118 -17.27 16.13 -15.81
C TYR A 118 -18.62 16.40 -16.50
N GLU A 119 -18.59 17.17 -17.59
CA GLU A 119 -19.74 17.25 -18.49
C GLU A 119 -19.85 15.97 -19.32
N PRO A 120 -21.07 15.44 -19.53
CA PRO A 120 -21.25 14.26 -20.36
C PRO A 120 -20.77 14.49 -21.80
N PRO A 121 -19.89 13.64 -22.35
CA PRO A 121 -19.37 13.80 -23.71
C PRO A 121 -20.47 13.75 -24.78
N GLU A 122 -21.55 13.01 -24.51
CA GLU A 122 -22.75 12.95 -25.35
C GLU A 122 -23.98 13.36 -24.52
N PRO A 123 -24.37 14.64 -24.52
CA PRO A 123 -25.49 15.14 -23.69
C PRO A 123 -26.84 14.49 -24.01
N ASP A 124 -27.05 14.07 -25.26
CA ASP A 124 -28.28 13.43 -25.73
C ASP A 124 -28.34 11.92 -25.43
N ALA A 125 -27.26 11.35 -24.88
CA ALA A 125 -27.19 9.97 -24.44
C ALA A 125 -27.77 9.80 -23.03
N ILE A 126 -27.92 8.54 -22.58
CA ILE A 126 -28.31 8.24 -21.20
C ILE A 126 -27.07 8.43 -20.32
N ASN A 127 -27.09 9.47 -19.50
CA ASN A 127 -25.96 9.86 -18.64
C ASN A 127 -26.30 9.59 -17.17
N ILE A 128 -25.48 8.77 -16.51
CA ILE A 128 -25.52 8.57 -15.06
C ILE A 128 -24.41 9.40 -14.44
N ALA A 129 -24.79 10.41 -13.65
CA ALA A 129 -23.85 11.22 -12.87
C ALA A 129 -23.59 10.60 -11.50
N LEU A 130 -22.33 10.52 -11.10
CA LEU A 130 -21.85 10.01 -9.80
C LEU A 130 -21.42 11.13 -8.85
#